data_AF-A0A6L7IIL4-F1
#
_entry.id   AF-A0A6L7IIL4-F1
#
_cell.length_a   1.000
_cell.length_b   1.000
_cell.length_c   1.000
_cell.angle_alpha   90.00
_cell.angle_beta   90.00
_cell.angle_gamma   90.00
#
_symmetry.space_group_name_H-M   'P 1'
#
loop_
_entity.id
_entity.type
_entity.pdbx_description
1 polymer ?
#
loop_
_entity_poly.entity_id
_entity_poly.type
_entity_poly.pdbx_seq_one_letter_code
_entity_poly.pdbx_strand_id
1 'polypeptide(L)'
;MDKQIQKLRKLVHQHLNQTKTDLESRYGKPGKNSDAEVWFYRKYRWGIFKDEIAFIFEEDCVIDITLTEYIFWIEYRNIFYNRGENPEYKVIKLL
;
A
#
# COMPACT_ATOMS: atom_id res chain seq x y z
N MET A 1 13.38 -5.71 12.27
CA MET A 1 12.59 -5.63 11.01
C MET A 1 12.05 -4.22 10.89
N ASP A 2 12.19 -3.59 9.71
CA ASP A 2 11.73 -2.22 9.47
C ASP A 2 10.23 -2.05 9.80
N LYS A 3 9.85 -0.95 10.48
CA LYS A 3 8.46 -0.71 10.91
C LYS A 3 7.48 -0.64 9.73
N GLN A 4 7.93 -0.16 8.57
CA GLN A 4 7.07 -0.10 7.39
C GLN A 4 6.98 -1.43 6.66
N ILE A 5 8.04 -2.25 6.69
CA ILE A 5 7.93 -3.65 6.27
C ILE A 5 6.94 -4.40 7.17
N GLN A 6 6.98 -4.18 8.48
CA GLN A 6 5.98 -4.72 9.42
C GLN A 6 4.56 -4.24 9.10
N LYS A 7 4.40 -2.96 8.76
CA LYS A 7 3.11 -2.39 8.36
C LYS A 7 2.60 -3.04 7.08
N LEU A 8 3.43 -3.13 6.04
CA LEU A 8 3.05 -3.76 4.78
C LEU A 8 2.69 -5.24 4.99
N ARG A 9 3.48 -5.97 5.77
CA ARG A 9 3.16 -7.37 6.13
C ARG A 9 1.79 -7.52 6.78
N LYS A 10 1.41 -6.59 7.68
CA LYS A 10 0.07 -6.59 8.28
C LYS A 10 -1.02 -6.32 7.25
N LEU A 11 -0.80 -5.36 6.35
CA LEU A 11 -1.75 -5.05 5.28
C LEU A 11 -1.96 -6.24 4.35
N VAL A 12 -0.87 -6.88 3.92
CA VAL A 12 -0.90 -8.10 3.09
C VAL A 12 -1.68 -9.20 3.80
N HIS A 13 -1.35 -9.50 5.06
CA HIS A 13 -2.06 -10.54 5.80
C HIS A 13 -3.56 -10.23 5.98
N GLN A 14 -3.95 -8.96 6.07
CA GLN A 14 -5.32 -8.55 6.32
C GLN A 14 -6.18 -8.39 5.06
N HIS A 15 -5.57 -8.05 3.93
CA HIS A 15 -6.29 -7.53 2.76
C HIS A 15 -6.06 -8.29 1.47
N LEU A 16 -5.06 -9.18 1.42
CA LEU A 16 -4.84 -9.99 0.24
C LEU A 16 -6.08 -10.85 -0.08
N ASN A 17 -6.47 -10.89 -1.35
CA ASN A 17 -7.68 -11.53 -1.87
C ASN A 17 -9.01 -10.95 -1.35
N GLN A 18 -9.02 -9.80 -0.66
CA GLN A 18 -10.29 -9.12 -0.35
C GLN A 18 -10.87 -8.46 -1.58
N THR A 19 -12.19 -8.33 -1.61
CA THR A 19 -12.89 -7.64 -2.69
C THR A 19 -12.76 -6.12 -2.56
N LYS A 20 -13.00 -5.38 -3.64
CA LYS A 20 -13.12 -3.92 -3.58
C LYS A 20 -14.21 -3.47 -2.60
N THR A 21 -15.32 -4.20 -2.55
CA THR A 21 -16.45 -3.90 -1.65
C THR A 21 -16.03 -4.02 -0.17
N ASP A 22 -15.29 -5.07 0.19
CA ASP A 22 -14.78 -5.24 1.56
C ASP A 22 -13.81 -4.13 1.96
N LEU A 23 -12.95 -3.74 1.01
CA LEU A 23 -12.00 -2.65 1.20
C LEU A 23 -12.69 -1.30 1.37
N GLU A 24 -13.67 -0.97 0.52
CA GLU A 24 -14.43 0.27 0.62
C GLU A 24 -15.25 0.33 1.92
N SER A 25 -15.83 -0.79 2.35
CA SER A 25 -16.52 -0.90 3.64
C SER A 25 -15.60 -0.56 4.82
N ARG A 26 -14.32 -0.94 4.75
CA ARG A 26 -13.35 -0.73 5.83
C ARG A 26 -12.64 0.62 5.78
N TYR A 27 -12.26 1.10 4.60
CA TYR A 27 -11.44 2.30 4.42
C TYR A 27 -12.21 3.51 3.88
N GLY A 28 -13.46 3.31 3.45
CA GLY A 28 -14.24 4.31 2.73
C GLY A 28 -13.78 4.44 1.28
N LYS A 29 -14.13 5.57 0.66
CA LYS A 29 -13.82 5.82 -0.75
C LYS A 29 -12.32 5.99 -0.98
N PRO A 30 -11.78 5.44 -2.08
CA PRO A 30 -10.37 5.60 -2.42
C PRO A 30 -10.05 7.04 -2.85
N GLY A 31 -8.76 7.38 -2.87
CA GLY A 31 -8.30 8.71 -3.27
C GLY A 31 -8.63 9.05 -4.73
N LYS A 32 -8.69 10.34 -5.05
CA LYS A 32 -9.09 10.84 -6.40
C LYS A 32 -8.24 10.35 -7.56
N ASN A 33 -7.01 9.89 -7.30
CA ASN A 33 -6.09 9.38 -8.31
C ASN A 33 -6.23 7.87 -8.55
N SER A 34 -7.24 7.24 -7.93
CA SER A 34 -7.51 5.81 -8.07
C SER A 34 -8.29 5.52 -9.33
N ASP A 35 -8.16 4.30 -9.83
CA ASP A 35 -8.84 3.82 -11.03
C ASP A 35 -9.45 2.41 -10.82
N ALA A 36 -9.73 1.71 -11.91
CA ALA A 36 -10.32 0.37 -11.88
C ALA A 36 -9.34 -0.71 -11.41
N GLU A 37 -8.03 -0.50 -11.49
CA GLU A 37 -6.99 -1.50 -11.20
C GLU A 37 -6.22 -1.16 -9.93
N VAL A 38 -6.16 0.11 -9.52
CA VAL A 38 -5.38 0.55 -8.36
C VAL A 38 -6.14 1.57 -7.51
N TRP A 39 -6.24 1.30 -6.21
CA TRP A 39 -6.81 2.22 -5.23
C TRP A 39 -5.79 2.75 -4.25
N PHE A 40 -5.75 4.07 -4.08
CA PHE A 40 -4.81 4.76 -3.22
C PHE A 40 -5.47 5.26 -1.94
N TYR A 41 -4.88 4.94 -0.79
CA TYR A 41 -5.29 5.42 0.53
C TYR A 41 -4.14 6.14 1.22
N ARG A 42 -4.33 7.43 1.48
CA ARG A 42 -3.32 8.30 2.08
C ARG A 42 -3.57 8.43 3.58
N LYS A 43 -2.52 8.24 4.38
CA LYS A 43 -2.57 8.46 5.84
C LYS A 43 -1.42 9.34 6.28
N TYR A 44 -1.74 10.48 6.88
CA TYR A 44 -0.74 11.32 7.55
C TYR A 44 -0.28 10.63 8.83
N ARG A 45 1.03 10.61 9.07
CA ARG A 45 1.60 10.16 10.34
C ARG A 45 1.74 11.35 11.28
N TRP A 46 2.83 12.11 11.14
CA TRP A 46 3.14 13.28 11.96
C TRP A 46 3.91 14.31 11.12
N GLY A 47 3.54 15.58 11.25
CA GLY A 47 4.17 16.69 10.53
C GLY A 47 4.23 16.46 9.02
N ILE A 48 5.44 16.29 8.51
CA ILE A 48 5.78 16.18 7.09
C ILE A 48 5.79 14.74 6.55
N PHE A 49 5.52 13.75 7.40
CA PHE A 49 5.54 12.34 7.05
C PHE A 49 4.15 11.84 6.65
N LYS A 50 4.08 11.20 5.48
CA LYS A 50 2.83 10.67 4.92
C LYS A 50 3.06 9.29 4.30
N ASP A 51 2.06 8.44 4.44
CA ASP A 51 2.00 7.15 3.77
C ASP A 51 0.92 7.14 2.71
N GLU A 52 1.20 6.43 1.64
CA GLU A 52 0.20 6.00 0.68
C GLU A 52 0.23 4.49 0.57
N ILE A 53 -0.93 3.88 0.72
CA ILE A 53 -1.15 2.45 0.47
C ILE A 53 -1.78 2.36 -0.91
N ALA A 54 -1.20 1.59 -1.82
CA ALA A 54 -1.86 1.22 -3.05
C ALA A 54 -2.32 -0.24 -2.96
N PHE A 55 -3.62 -0.47 -3.16
CA PHE A 55 -4.17 -1.80 -3.36
C PHE A 55 -4.32 -2.02 -4.86
N ILE A 56 -3.74 -3.10 -5.37
CA ILE A 56 -3.77 -3.47 -6.78
C ILE A 56 -4.77 -4.62 -6.93
N PHE A 57 -5.64 -4.51 -7.92
CA PHE A 57 -6.76 -5.42 -8.12
C PHE A 57 -6.66 -6.19 -9.44
N GLU A 58 -7.09 -7.44 -9.40
CA GLU A 58 -7.43 -8.25 -10.56
C GLU A 58 -8.75 -8.95 -10.25
N GLU A 59 -9.69 -8.95 -11.20
CA GLU A 59 -11.03 -9.56 -11.02
C GLU A 59 -11.74 -9.13 -9.70
N ASP A 60 -11.67 -7.84 -9.40
CA ASP A 60 -12.24 -7.22 -8.18
C ASP A 60 -11.56 -7.58 -6.84
N CYS A 61 -10.50 -8.40 -6.87
CA CYS A 61 -9.81 -8.87 -5.69
C CYS A 61 -8.41 -8.27 -5.56
N VAL A 62 -7.97 -8.00 -4.34
CA VAL A 62 -6.61 -7.51 -4.07
C VAL A 62 -5.58 -8.59 -4.38
N ILE A 63 -4.76 -8.36 -5.39
CA ILE A 63 -3.66 -9.25 -5.74
C ILE A 63 -2.33 -8.81 -5.12
N ASP A 64 -2.15 -7.50 -4.93
CA ASP A 64 -0.92 -6.92 -4.41
C ASP A 64 -1.18 -5.63 -3.64
N ILE A 65 -0.24 -5.27 -2.77
CA ILE A 65 -0.29 -4.10 -1.92
C ILE A 65 1.10 -3.46 -1.91
N THR A 66 1.16 -2.16 -2.17
CA THR A 66 2.38 -1.37 -2.04
C THR A 66 2.23 -0.31 -0.96
N LEU A 67 3.38 0.07 -0.38
CA LEU A 67 3.46 1.13 0.61
C LEU A 67 4.52 2.14 0.18
N THR A 68 4.07 3.36 -0.11
CA THR A 68 4.91 4.50 -0.46
C THR A 68 5.02 5.45 0.73
N GLU A 69 6.26 5.86 1.03
CA GLU A 69 6.53 6.86 2.05
C GLU A 69 6.90 8.20 1.43
N TYR A 70 6.30 9.25 1.96
CA TYR A 70 6.57 10.63 1.59
C TYR A 70 7.19 11.40 2.76
N ILE A 71 8.20 12.22 2.45
CA ILE A 71 8.77 13.23 3.35
C ILE A 71 8.69 14.57 2.62
N PHE A 72 8.12 15.61 3.25
CA PHE A 72 7.89 16.91 2.58
C PHE A 72 7.16 16.78 1.23
N TRP A 73 6.21 15.85 1.11
CA TRP A 73 5.47 15.54 -0.12
C TRP A 73 6.27 14.86 -1.23
N ILE A 74 7.55 14.57 -1.01
CA ILE A 74 8.41 13.89 -1.98
C ILE A 74 8.47 12.40 -1.65
N GLU A 75 8.37 11.55 -2.67
CA GLU A 75 8.51 10.11 -2.55
C GLU A 75 9.92 9.76 -2.07
N TYR A 76 10.00 9.18 -0.88
CA TYR A 76 11.25 8.81 -0.23
C TYR A 76 11.62 7.37 -0.55
N ARG A 77 10.67 6.45 -0.36
CA ARG A 77 10.85 5.03 -0.71
C ARG A 77 9.54 4.32 -0.97
N ASN A 78 9.62 3.29 -1.78
CA ASN A 78 8.54 2.34 -2.06
C ASN A 78 8.88 0.98 -1.48
N ILE A 79 7.87 0.33 -0.90
CA ILE A 79 7.96 -1.02 -0.38
C ILE A 79 6.93 -1.88 -1.10
N PHE A 80 7.43 -2.96 -1.69
CA PHE A 80 6.66 -3.93 -2.47
C PHE A 80 6.61 -5.26 -1.75
N TYR A 81 5.49 -5.96 -1.87
CA TYR A 81 5.36 -7.34 -1.44
C TYR A 81 5.39 -8.25 -2.67
N ASN A 82 6.40 -9.10 -2.75
CA ASN A 82 6.57 -10.03 -3.86
C ASN A 82 6.26 -11.44 -3.37
N ARG A 83 5.02 -11.89 -3.61
CA ARG A 83 4.55 -13.21 -3.20
C ARG A 83 5.45 -14.31 -3.77
N GLY A 84 6.11 -15.07 -2.90
CA GLY A 84 6.94 -16.23 -3.28
C GLY A 84 8.38 -15.90 -3.71
N GLU A 85 8.83 -14.65 -3.60
CA GLU A 85 10.23 -14.30 -3.84
C GLU A 85 11.05 -14.29 -2.54
N ASN A 86 12.39 -14.42 -2.65
CA ASN A 86 13.31 -14.18 -1.55
C ASN A 86 14.30 -13.05 -1.95
N PRO A 87 14.20 -11.84 -1.35
CA PRO A 87 13.33 -11.46 -0.22
C PRO A 87 11.88 -11.19 -0.65
N GLU A 88 10.92 -11.59 0.20
CA GLU A 88 9.47 -11.34 -0.02
C GLU A 88 9.10 -9.85 -0.04
N TYR A 89 9.98 -8.99 0.46
CA TYR A 89 9.75 -7.55 0.52
C TYR A 89 10.93 -6.83 -0.14
N LYS A 90 10.63 -6.01 -1.15
CA LYS A 90 11.62 -5.17 -1.82
C LYS A 90 11.43 -3.72 -1.41
N VAL A 91 12.52 -3.07 -1.03
CA VAL A 91 12.55 -1.64 -0.71
C VAL A 91 13.32 -0.93 -1.79
N ILE A 92 12.67 0.01 -2.48
CA ILE A 92 13.31 0.89 -3.46
C ILE A 92 13.39 2.28 -2.85
N LYS A 93 14.61 2.77 -2.61
CA LYS A 93 14.85 4.17 -2.22
C LYS A 93 14.85 5.02 -3.48
N LEU A 94 14.07 6.10 -3.46
CA LEU A 94 13.94 7.03 -4.59
C LEU A 94 14.80 8.28 -4.36
N LEU A 95 15.03 8.64 -3.09
CA LEU A 95 15.90 9.72 -2.62
C LEU A 95 16.76 9.27 -1.43
#